data_AF-A0A352NVN9-F1
#
_entry.id   AF-A0A352NVN9-F1
#
_cell.length_a   1.000
_cell.length_b   1.000
_cell.length_c   1.000
_cell.angle_alpha   90.00
_cell.angle_beta   90.00
_cell.angle_gamma   90.00
#
_symmetry.space_group_name_H-M   'P 1'
#
loop_
_entity.id
_entity.type
_entity.pdbx_description
1 polymer ?
#
loop_
_entity_poly.entity_id
_entity_poly.type
_entity_poly.pdbx_seq_one_letter_code
_entity_poly.pdbx_strand_id
1 'polypeptide(L)' 'MKKKKRFIIVCPYCGKELYKSSFKSNFIDMEIRCSRCGANLEIEITNGVITYHPDKRLSMVAEDSADYKE' A
#
# COMPACT_ATOMS: atom_id res chain seq x y z
N MET A 1 9.88 16.75 23.67
CA MET A 1 8.64 16.05 23.24
C MET A 1 8.74 15.69 21.76
N LYS A 2 8.81 14.41 21.38
CA LYS A 2 8.81 14.02 19.96
C LYS A 2 7.43 14.34 19.34
N LYS A 3 7.38 15.30 18.41
CA LYS A 3 6.14 15.63 17.67
C LYS A 3 5.68 14.36 16.93
N LYS A 4 4.50 13.85 17.27
CA LYS A 4 3.88 12.75 16.51
C LYS A 4 3.53 13.30 15.13
N LYS A 5 4.15 12.75 14.07
CA LYS A 5 3.76 13.08 12.70
C LYS A 5 2.38 12.46 12.47
N ARG A 6 1.41 13.30 12.10
CA ARG A 6 0.06 12.87 11.70
C ARG A 6 0.09 12.66 10.19
N PHE A 7 -0.24 11.46 9.76
CA PHE A 7 -0.38 11.16 8.35
C PHE A 7 -1.86 10.97 8.04
N ILE A 8 -2.29 11.53 6.91
CA ILE A 8 -3.65 11.39 6.39
C ILE A 8 -3.50 10.59 5.10
N ILE A 9 -4.10 9.41 5.08
CA ILE A 9 -4.11 8.53 3.92
C ILE A 9 -5.46 8.72 3.22
N VAL A 10 -5.39 9.05 1.94
CA VAL A 10 -6.56 9.22 1.08
C VAL A 10 -6.56 8.15 -0.01
N CYS A 11 -7.74 7.79 -0.47
CA CYS A 11 -7.89 6.87 -1.58
C CYS A 11 -7.46 7.58 -2.88
N PRO A 12 -6.44 7.08 -3.60
CA PRO A 12 -6.00 7.69 -4.86
C PRO A 12 -7.07 7.61 -5.96
N TYR A 13 -8.04 6.70 -5.86
CA TYR A 13 -9.08 6.52 -6.86
C TYR A 13 -10.29 7.47 -6.69
N CYS A 14 -10.76 7.67 -5.46
CA CYS A 14 -12.00 8.40 -5.19
C CYS A 14 -11.84 9.62 -4.27
N GLY A 15 -10.61 9.88 -3.81
CA GLY A 15 -10.27 10.99 -2.91
C GLY A 15 -10.82 10.84 -1.48
N LYS A 16 -11.49 9.73 -1.14
CA LYS A 16 -12.03 9.54 0.21
C LYS A 16 -10.91 9.27 1.21
N GLU A 17 -10.97 9.90 2.38
CA GLU A 17 -10.09 9.61 3.51
C GLU A 17 -10.27 8.18 3.97
N LEU A 18 -9.15 7.46 4.08
CA LEU A 18 -9.12 6.04 4.45
C LEU A 18 -8.67 5.88 5.90
N TYR A 19 -7.61 6.59 6.28
CA TYR A 19 -6.98 6.38 7.57
C TYR A 19 -6.27 7.64 8.06
N LYS A 20 -6.39 7.90 9.37
CA LYS A 20 -5.75 9.01 10.04
C LYS A 20 -5.12 8.50 11.32
N SER A 21 -3.80 8.39 11.36
CA SER A 21 -3.11 7.91 12.55
C SER A 21 -1.84 8.69 12.85
N SER A 22 -1.49 8.67 14.13
CA SER A 22 -0.25 9.24 14.65
C SER A 22 0.77 8.12 14.73
N PHE A 23 1.52 7.93 13.65
CA PHE A 23 2.52 6.87 13.59
C PHE A 23 3.74 7.23 14.45
N LYS A 24 4.20 6.26 15.24
CA LYS A 24 5.41 6.37 16.07
C LYS A 24 6.60 5.62 15.46
N SER A 25 6.33 4.69 14.54
CA SER A 25 7.31 3.82 13.89
C SER A 25 7.72 4.37 12.52
N ASN A 26 8.97 4.13 12.13
CA ASN A 26 9.53 4.54 10.85
C ASN A 26 9.12 3.63 9.67
N PHE A 27 8.55 2.46 9.96
CA PHE A 27 8.10 1.48 8.98
C PHE A 27 6.74 0.94 9.39
N ILE A 28 5.76 1.01 8.49
CA ILE A 28 4.41 0.50 8.68
C ILE A 28 3.89 0.01 7.35
N ASP A 29 3.49 -1.26 7.31
CA ASP A 29 2.79 -1.87 6.19
C ASP A 29 1.33 -2.09 6.59
N MET A 30 0.38 -1.70 5.73
CA MET A 30 -1.04 -1.92 5.95
C MET A 30 -1.82 -2.09 4.66
N GLU A 31 -2.75 -3.05 4.66
CA GLU A 31 -3.78 -3.18 3.63
C GLU A 31 -5.05 -2.44 4.10
N ILE A 32 -5.56 -1.56 3.25
CA ILE A 32 -6.82 -0.86 3.50
C ILE A 32 -7.77 -0.98 2.31
N ARG A 33 -9.02 -1.33 2.61
CA ARG A 33 -10.09 -1.35 1.63
C ARG A 33 -10.86 -0.04 1.69
N CYS A 34 -10.97 0.65 0.56
CA CYS A 34 -11.78 1.85 0.46
C CYS A 34 -13.26 1.51 0.57
N SER A 35 -13.94 2.00 1.60
CA SER A 35 -15.39 1.78 1.76
C SER A 35 -16.26 2.50 0.73
N ARG A 36 -15.70 3.41 -0.09
CA ARG A 36 -16.45 4.15 -1.12
C ARG A 36 -16.33 3.50 -2.50
N CYS A 37 -15.12 3.25 -2.99
CA CYS A 37 -14.92 2.63 -4.30
C CYS A 37 -14.67 1.12 -4.24
N GLY A 38 -14.50 0.55 -3.05
CA GLY A 38 -14.23 -0.88 -2.86
C GLY A 38 -12.79 -1.31 -3.18
N ALA A 39 -11.94 -0.39 -3.64
CA ALA A 39 -10.55 -0.68 -4.00
C ALA A 39 -9.72 -1.10 -2.76
N ASN A 40 -8.96 -2.18 -2.90
CA ASN A 40 -7.93 -2.56 -1.94
C ASN A 40 -6.64 -1.81 -2.26
N LEU A 41 -6.02 -1.25 -1.24
CA LEU A 41 -4.81 -0.45 -1.32
C LEU A 41 -3.83 -1.00 -0.29
N GLU A 42 -2.69 -1.47 -0.77
CA GLU A 42 -1.57 -1.81 0.10
C GLU A 42 -0.72 -0.54 0.25
N ILE A 43 -0.46 -0.14 1.49
CA ILE A 43 0.21 1.11 1.82
C ILE A 43 1.41 0.81 2.68
N GLU A 44 2.57 1.21 2.18
CA GLU A 44 3.82 1.15 2.92
C GLU A 44 4.25 2.56 3.32
N ILE A 45 4.54 2.77 4.60
CA ILE A 45 5.06 4.03 5.13
C ILE A 45 6.49 3.80 5.61
N THR A 46 7.46 4.28 4.83
CA THR A 46 8.88 4.12 5.11
C THR A 46 9.55 5.49 5.25
N ASN A 47 10.11 5.78 6.43
CA ASN A 47 10.73 7.08 6.78
C ASN A 47 9.84 8.33 6.51
N GLY A 48 8.52 8.16 6.50
CA GLY A 48 7.55 9.24 6.22
C GLY A 48 7.23 9.44 4.74
N VAL A 49 7.75 8.61 3.85
CA VAL A 49 7.26 8.45 2.48
C VAL A 49 6.11 7.44 2.52
N ILE A 50 5.01 7.76 1.84
CA ILE A 50 3.84 6.87 1.70
C ILE A 50 3.87 6.30 0.28
N THR A 51 4.03 5.00 0.16
CA THR A 51 4.01 4.27 -1.10
C THR A 51 2.69 3.52 -1.21
N TYR A 52 1.99 3.68 -2.33
CA TYR A 52 0.76 2.96 -2.63
C TYR A 52 1.08 1.82 -3.59
N HIS A 53 0.88 0.59 -3.14
CA HIS A 53 0.97 -0.60 -3.96
C HIS A 53 -0.43 -0.98 -4.45
N PRO A 54 -0.70 -0.90 -5.77
CA PRO A 54 -1.91 -1.49 -6.31
C PRO A 54 -1.86 -3.01 -6.11
N ASP A 55 -3.00 -3.58 -5.72
CA ASP A 55 -3.22 -4.99 -5.41
C ASP A 55 -2.40 -5.93 -6.34
N LYS A 56 -1.51 -6.72 -5.74
CA LYS A 56 -0.59 -7.66 -6.42
C LYS A 56 -1.26 -8.80 -7.19
N ARG A 57 -2.59 -8.79 -7.37
CA ARG A 57 -3.28 -9.72 -8.30
C ARG A 57 -2.88 -9.57 -9.76
N LEU A 58 -1.99 -8.64 -10.11
CA LEU A 58 -1.40 -8.49 -11.45
C LEU A 58 -0.05 -9.18 -11.66
N SER A 59 0.49 -9.89 -10.66
CA SER A 59 1.69 -10.71 -10.84
C SER A 59 1.32 -12.17 -11.17
N MET A 60 0.59 -12.39 -12.27
CA MET A 60 0.64 -13.69 -12.94
C MET A 60 1.94 -13.75 -13.74
N VAL A 61 3.06 -14.04 -13.06
CA VAL A 61 4.24 -14.55 -13.77
C VAL A 61 3.94 -16.02 -14.06
N ALA A 62 3.70 -16.33 -15.33
CA ALA A 62 3.86 -17.70 -15.79
C ALA A 62 5.37 -17.99 -15.75
N GLU A 63 5.84 -18.75 -14.77
CA GLU A 63 7.12 -19.45 -14.90
C GLU A 63 6.93 -20.52 -15.98
N ASP A 64 7.19 -20.15 -17.24
CA ASP A 64 7.40 -21.13 -18.30
C ASP A 64 8.75 -21.79 -18.02
N SER A 65 8.71 -22.99 -17.43
CA SER A 65 9.88 -23.84 -17.32
C SER A 65 10.25 -24.34 -18.71
N ALA A 66 10.93 -23.51 -19.49
CA ALA A 66 11.56 -23.92 -20.72
C ALA A 66 12.73 -24.84 -20.38
N ASP A 67 12.46 -26.15 -20.26
CA ASP A 67 13.45 -27.22 -20.32
C ASP A 67 14.05 -27.20 -21.74
N TYR A 68 15.04 -26.34 -21.94
CA TYR A 68 15.79 -26.31 -23.18
C TYR A 68 16.75 -27.50 -23.17
N LYS A 69 16.33 -28.59 -23.82
CA LYS A 69 17.24 -29.66 -24.25
C LYS A 69 17.66 -29.40 -25.69
N GLU A 70 18.94 -29.12 -25.85
CA GLU A 70 19.69 -29.47 -27.07
C GLU A 70 20.64 -30.64 -26.77
#